data_AF-A0A941JUM9-F1
#
_entry.id   AF-A0A941JUM9-F1
#
_cell.length_a   1.000
_cell.length_b   1.000
_cell.length_c   1.000
_cell.angle_alpha   90.00
_cell.angle_beta   90.00
_cell.angle_gamma   90.00
#
_symmetry.space_group_name_H-M   'P 1'
#
loop_
_entity.id
_entity.type
_entity.pdbx_description
1 polymer ?
#
loop_
_entity_poly.entity_id
_entity_poly.type
_entity_poly.pdbx_seq_one_letter_code
_entity_poly.pdbx_strand_id
1 'polypeptide(L)' 'MPAKDIYHEAVKNALIKDGWVILAAPYKIKYKDAELFADLAVEKPMAAEHNGLKIVLM' A
#
# COMPACT_ATOMS: atom_id res chain seq x y z
N MET A 1 -10.54 -13.61 -7.47
CA MET A 1 -9.27 -12.96 -7.08
C MET A 1 -8.22 -13.36 -8.09
N PRO A 2 -7.40 -12.43 -8.60
CA PRO A 2 -6.30 -12.75 -9.51
C PRO A 2 -5.27 -13.66 -8.82
N ALA A 3 -4.61 -14.52 -9.60
CA ALA A 3 -3.51 -15.34 -9.10
C ALA A 3 -2.29 -14.46 -8.85
N LYS A 4 -1.59 -14.68 -7.74
CA LYS A 4 -0.32 -14.01 -7.45
C LYS A 4 0.73 -14.47 -8.45
N ASP A 5 1.50 -13.54 -9.00
CA ASP A 5 2.70 -13.90 -9.76
C ASP A 5 3.88 -14.23 -8.83
N ILE A 6 4.98 -14.69 -9.42
CA ILE A 6 6.19 -15.09 -8.68
C ILE A 6 6.89 -13.92 -7.96
N TYR A 7 6.59 -12.67 -8.33
CA TYR A 7 7.20 -11.46 -7.77
C TYR A 7 6.40 -10.88 -6.61
N HIS A 8 5.12 -11.25 -6.46
CA HIS A 8 4.23 -10.72 -5.42
C HIS A 8 4.87 -10.69 -4.03
N GLU A 9 5.42 -11.81 -3.56
CA GLU A 9 6.03 -11.88 -2.23
C GLU A 9 7.36 -11.11 -2.17
N ALA A 10 8.12 -11.05 -3.26
CA ALA A 10 9.37 -10.28 -3.32
C ALA A 10 9.09 -8.77 -3.19
N VAL A 11 8.11 -8.25 -3.93
CA VAL A 11 7.69 -6.84 -3.91
C VAL A 11 7.09 -6.48 -2.56
N LYS A 12 6.17 -7.31 -2.05
CA LYS A 12 5.57 -7.12 -0.72
C LYS A 12 6.63 -7.04 0.38
N ASN A 13 7.62 -7.95 0.36
CA ASN A 13 8.70 -7.94 1.34
C ASN A 13 9.62 -6.73 1.20
N ALA A 14 9.88 -6.25 -0.02
CA ALA A 14 10.64 -5.03 -0.24
C ALA A 14 9.93 -3.80 0.33
N LEU A 15 8.61 -3.69 0.12
CA LEU A 15 7.78 -2.61 0.66
C LEU A 15 7.77 -2.61 2.20
N ILE A 16 7.60 -3.78 2.82
CA ILE A 16 7.67 -3.91 4.29
C ILE A 16 9.05 -3.47 4.81
N LYS A 17 10.14 -3.87 4.16
CA LYS A 17 11.51 -3.49 4.54
C LYS A 17 11.76 -1.99 4.37
N ASP A 18 11.12 -1.35 3.40
CA ASP A 18 11.15 0.11 3.21
C ASP A 18 10.20 0.85 4.18
N GLY A 19 9.50 0.14 5.08
CA GLY A 19 8.65 0.74 6.10
C GLY A 19 7.22 1.05 5.64
N TRP A 20 6.77 0.46 4.54
CA TRP A 20 5.36 0.50 4.14
C TRP A 20 4.54 -0.52 4.93
N VAL A 21 3.29 -0.18 5.22
CA VAL A 21 2.27 -1.07 5.77
C VAL A 21 1.41 -1.59 4.62
N ILE A 22 1.22 -2.91 4.57
CA ILE A 22 0.33 -3.55 3.59
C ILE A 22 -1.11 -3.42 4.07
N LEU A 23 -1.94 -2.71 3.31
CA LEU A 23 -3.36 -2.51 3.60
C LEU A 23 -4.24 -3.64 3.06
N ALA A 24 -3.93 -4.12 1.85
CA ALA A 24 -4.63 -5.23 1.22
C ALA A 24 -3.80 -5.87 0.10
N ALA A 25 -4.03 -7.17 -0.13
CA ALA A 25 -3.35 -7.96 -1.15
C ALA A 25 -4.18 -9.20 -1.54
N PRO A 26 -4.99 -9.17 -2.63
CA PRO A 26 -5.23 -8.06 -3.55
C PRO A 26 -6.20 -7.01 -2.99
N TYR A 27 -6.12 -5.78 -3.48
CA TYR A 27 -7.07 -4.72 -3.18
C TYR A 27 -8.15 -4.63 -4.26
N LYS A 28 -9.40 -4.79 -3.85
CA LYS A 28 -10.56 -4.76 -4.77
C LYS A 28 -11.05 -3.33 -4.94
N ILE A 29 -11.04 -2.85 -6.18
CA ILE A 29 -11.52 -1.52 -6.57
C ILE A 29 -12.86 -1.71 -7.29
N LYS A 30 -13.91 -1.12 -6.72
CA LYS A 30 -15.24 -1.03 -7.37
C LYS A 30 -15.40 0.35 -7.97
N TYR A 31 -15.58 0.45 -9.28
CA TYR A 31 -15.83 1.71 -9.96
C TYR A 31 -16.92 1.54 -11.01
N LYS A 32 -18.10 2.13 -10.76
CA LYS A 32 -19.31 1.93 -11.59
C LYS A 32 -19.56 0.43 -11.78
N ASP A 33 -19.64 -0.01 -13.04
CA ASP A 33 -19.87 -1.40 -13.43
C ASP A 33 -18.55 -2.19 -13.63
N ALA A 34 -17.40 -1.60 -13.32
CA ALA A 34 -16.09 -2.24 -13.42
C ALA A 34 -15.60 -2.75 -12.06
N GLU A 35 -15.05 -3.97 -12.07
CA GLU A 35 -14.35 -4.59 -10.95
C GLU A 35 -12.87 -4.73 -11.30
N LEU A 36 -12.02 -3.98 -10.61
CA LEU A 36 -10.58 -3.99 -10.79
C LEU A 36 -9.89 -4.55 -9.54
N PHE A 37 -8.70 -5.10 -9.73
CA PHE A 37 -7.88 -5.62 -8.64
C PHE A 37 -6.48 -5.04 -8.76
N ALA A 38 -6.06 -4.31 -7.73
CA ALA A 38 -4.65 -4.00 -7.54
C ALA A 38 -3.98 -5.14 -6.76
N ASP A 39 -2.74 -5.45 -7.11
CA ASP A 39 -2.00 -6.55 -6.48
C ASP A 39 -1.70 -6.26 -5.00
N LEU A 40 -1.30 -5.02 -4.69
CA LEU A 40 -1.02 -4.53 -3.34
C LEU A 40 -1.62 -3.13 -3.17
N ALA A 41 -2.25 -2.88 -2.02
CA ALA A 41 -2.48 -1.54 -1.50
C ALA A 41 -1.57 -1.34 -0.30
N VAL A 42 -0.84 -0.23 -0.27
CA VAL A 42 0.16 0.08 0.75
C VAL A 42 0.08 1.53 1.19
N GLU A 43 0.43 1.78 2.45
CA GLU A 43 0.61 3.12 3.01
C GLU A 43 1.98 3.24 3.67
N LYS A 44 2.55 4.43 3.72
CA LYS A 44 3.76 4.71 4.48
C LYS A 44 3.51 5.97 5.30
N PRO A 45 3.20 5.84 6.60
CA PRO A 45 2.99 6.99 7.45
C PRO A 45 4.24 7.89 7.42
N MET A 46 4.01 9.19 7.25
CA MET A 46 5.07 10.18 7.23
C MET A 46 4.82 11.20 8.33
N ALA A 47 5.87 11.51 9.09
CA ALA A 47 5.83 12.57 10.09
C ALA A 47 6.91 13.60 9.77
N ALA A 48 6.57 14.87 9.92
CA ALA A 48 7.49 15.98 9.76
C ALA A 48 7.28 17.02 10.86
N GLU A 49 8.35 17.73 11.22
CA GLU A 49 8.33 18.82 12.19
C GLU A 49 9.03 20.06 11.62
N HIS A 50 8.43 21.23 11.78
CA HIS A 50 9.04 22.52 11.45
C HIS A 50 8.60 23.60 12.44
N ASN A 51 9.58 24.26 13.09
CA ASN A 51 9.35 25.30 14.10
C ASN A 51 8.37 24.88 15.22
N GLY A 52 8.46 23.63 15.68
CA GLY A 52 7.58 23.08 16.71
C GLY A 52 6.17 22.68 16.23
N LEU A 53 5.82 22.93 14.96
CA LEU A 53 4.61 22.39 14.34
C LEU A 53 4.87 20.98 13.82
N LYS A 54 4.02 20.03 14.21
CA LYS A 54 4.10 18.62 13.80
C LYS A 54 2.94 18.29 12.85
N ILE A 55 3.26 17.59 11.76
CA ILE A 55 2.28 17.07 10.81
C ILE A 55 2.50 15.57 10.68
N VAL A 56 1.42 14.81 10.72
CA VAL A 56 1.40 13.37 10.45
C VAL A 56 0.46 13.13 9.28
N LEU A 57 0.97 12.42 8.27
CA LEU A 57 0.21 11.93 7.12
C LEU A 57 0.11 10.42 7.26
N MET A 58 -1.12 9.91 7.19
CA MET A 58 -1.46 8.49 7.20
C MET A 58 -2.44 8.21 6.09
#